data_AF-A0A927QGP1-F1
#
_entry.id   AF-A0A927QGP1-F1
#
_cell.length_a   1.000
_cell.length_b   1.000
_cell.length_c   1.000
_cell.angle_alpha   90.00
_cell.angle_beta   90.00
_cell.angle_gamma   90.00
#
_symmetry.space_group_name_H-M   'P 1'
#
loop_
_entity.id
_entity.type
_entity.pdbx_description
1 polymer ?
#
loop_
_entity_poly.entity_id
_entity_poly.type
_entity_poly.pdbx_seq_one_letter_code
_entity_poly.pdbx_strand_id
1 'polypeptide(L)' 'MKDVLVTEAGFYGGQFLKPGQTYRADDVDDATVNIKDMNKDELVAEAVKRGIEPPSNATKADLVKLLSGDSDD' A
#
# COMPACT_ATOMS: atom_id res chain seq x y z
N MET A 1 -15.80 4.87 17.34
CA MET A 1 -15.17 3.54 17.20
C MET A 1 -15.97 2.79 16.15
N LYS A 2 -15.39 2.51 14.98
CA LYS A 2 -16.12 1.84 13.90
C LYS A 2 -15.31 0.63 13.43
N ASP A 3 -15.84 -0.55 13.73
CA ASP A 3 -15.32 -1.81 13.23
C ASP A 3 -15.78 -1.98 11.77
N VAL A 4 -14.81 -2.25 10.89
CA VAL A 4 -15.04 -2.47 9.46
C VAL A 4 -15.02 -3.96 9.19
N LEU A 5 -16.07 -4.47 8.56
CA LEU A 5 -16.17 -5.85 8.13
C LEU A 5 -15.27 -6.07 6.91
N VAL A 6 -14.43 -7.08 7.00
CA VAL A 6 -13.58 -7.55 5.91
C VAL A 6 -14.46 -8.35 4.95
N THR A 7 -14.59 -7.86 3.73
CA THR A 7 -15.33 -8.53 2.65
C THR A 7 -14.42 -9.40 1.78
N GLU A 8 -13.13 -9.10 1.75
CA GLU A 8 -12.11 -9.77 0.95
C GLU A 8 -10.89 -10.08 1.80
N ALA A 9 -10.24 -11.23 1.60
CA ALA A 9 -9.06 -11.57 2.39
C ALA A 9 -7.90 -10.62 2.05
N GLY A 10 -7.26 -10.03 3.06
CA GLY A 10 -6.22 -9.02 2.85
C GLY A 10 -5.51 -8.62 4.13
N PHE A 11 -4.46 -7.80 4.01
CA PHE A 11 -3.77 -7.21 5.15
C PHE A 11 -4.44 -5.88 5.54
N TYR A 12 -4.95 -5.81 6.76
CA TYR A 12 -5.56 -4.61 7.35
C TYR A 12 -4.90 -4.36 8.71
N GLY A 13 -4.22 -3.22 8.86
CA GLY A 13 -3.63 -2.80 10.14
C GLY A 13 -2.51 -3.72 10.60
N GLY A 14 -1.68 -4.18 9.67
CA GLY A 14 -0.58 -5.11 9.95
C GLY A 14 -1.02 -6.55 10.23
N GLN A 15 -2.31 -6.87 10.16
CA GLN A 15 -2.83 -8.23 10.34
C GLN A 15 -3.50 -8.73 9.06
N PHE A 16 -3.21 -9.99 8.69
CA PHE A 16 -3.97 -10.65 7.63
C PHE A 16 -5.34 -11.06 8.16
N LEU A 17 -6.40 -10.59 7.51
CA LEU A 17 -7.78 -10.87 7.87
C LEU A 17 -8.50 -11.61 6.76
N LYS A 18 -9.38 -12.51 7.18
CA LYS A 18 -10.26 -13.28 6.31
C LYS A 18 -11.61 -12.59 6.17
N PRO A 19 -12.34 -12.85 5.06
CA PRO A 19 -13.71 -12.37 4.92
C PRO A 19 -14.57 -12.82 6.11
N GLY A 20 -15.36 -11.89 6.64
CA GLY A 20 -16.16 -12.09 7.85
C GLY A 20 -15.48 -11.70 9.16
N GLN A 21 -14.17 -11.36 9.15
CA GLN A 21 -13.51 -10.75 10.30
C GLN A 21 -13.73 -9.24 10.29
N THR A 22 -13.56 -8.58 11.44
CA THR A 22 -13.68 -7.13 11.57
C THR A 22 -12.38 -6.52 12.07
N TYR A 23 -12.03 -5.35 11.58
CA TYR A 23 -10.90 -4.58 12.10
C TYR A 23 -11.30 -3.16 12.46
N ARG A 24 -10.56 -2.56 13.37
CA ARG A 24 -10.81 -1.20 13.81
C ARG A 24 -10.15 -0.23 12.83
N ALA A 25 -10.94 0.57 12.13
CA ALA A 25 -10.45 1.48 11.10
C ALA A 25 -9.60 2.65 11.63
N ASP A 26 -9.52 2.84 12.95
CA ASP A 26 -8.61 3.79 13.60
C ASP A 26 -7.26 3.15 14.00
N ASP A 27 -7.16 1.81 14.01
CA ASP A 27 -5.97 1.04 14.42
C ASP A 27 -5.17 0.52 13.22
N VAL A 28 -5.76 0.63 12.01
CA VAL A 28 -4.98 0.77 10.78
C VAL A 28 -4.30 2.13 10.87
N ASP A 29 -3.18 2.16 11.59
CA ASP A 29 -2.10 3.06 11.24
C ASP A 29 -1.93 2.93 9.72
N ASP A 30 -2.01 4.07 9.02
CA ASP A 30 -1.78 4.25 7.58
C ASP A 30 -0.33 3.87 7.18
N ALA A 31 0.30 3.00 7.97
CA ALA A 31 1.67 2.60 7.87
C ALA A 31 1.77 1.45 6.87
N THR A 32 2.13 1.85 5.66
CA THR A 32 2.75 1.04 4.63
C THR A 32 1.77 0.20 3.82
N VAL A 33 1.11 0.85 2.84
CA VAL A 33 0.89 0.18 1.54
C VAL A 33 2.20 -0.51 1.20
N ASN A 34 2.22 -1.84 1.23
CA ASN A 34 3.45 -2.61 1.12
C ASN A 34 3.87 -2.68 -0.35
N ILE A 35 4.31 -1.54 -0.85
CA ILE A 35 4.84 -1.29 -2.19
C ILE A 35 5.96 -2.28 -2.56
N LYS A 36 6.65 -2.88 -1.57
CA LYS A 36 7.64 -3.94 -1.84
C LYS A 36 7.00 -5.20 -2.44
N ASP A 37 5.78 -5.53 -2.04
CA ASP A 37 5.03 -6.69 -2.54
C ASP A 37 4.22 -6.39 -3.81
N MET A 38 4.02 -5.11 -4.15
CA MET A 38 3.33 -4.70 -5.38
C MET A 38 4.12 -5.07 -6.65
N ASN A 39 3.40 -5.38 -7.73
CA ASN A 39 4.00 -5.59 -9.04
C ASN A 39 4.37 -4.27 -9.73
N LYS A 40 5.16 -4.33 -10.80
CA LYS A 40 5.59 -3.12 -11.53
C LYS A 40 4.39 -2.27 -11.97
N ASP A 41 3.35 -2.89 -12.51
CA ASP A 41 2.13 -2.20 -12.95
C ASP A 41 1.38 -1.54 -11.78
N GLU A 42 1.28 -2.22 -10.64
CA GLU A 42 0.64 -1.69 -9.43
C GLU A 42 1.41 -0.50 -8.85
N LEU A 43 2.75 -0.57 -8.90
CA LEU A 43 3.61 0.52 -8.49
C LEU A 43 3.50 1.73 -9.42
N VAL A 44 3.38 1.51 -10.74
CA VAL A 44 3.12 2.62 -11.68
C VAL A 44 1.76 3.25 -11.38
N ALA A 45 0.72 2.43 -11.15
CA ALA A 45 -0.60 2.93 -10.82
C ALA A 45 -0.63 3.71 -9.50
N GLU A 46 0.05 3.22 -8.46
CA GLU A 46 0.16 3.93 -7.18
C GLU A 46 0.98 5.21 -7.32
N ALA A 47 2.03 5.24 -8.14
CA ALA A 47 2.82 6.44 -8.40
C ALA A 47 1.95 7.52 -9.06
N VAL A 48 1.24 7.16 -10.12
CA VAL A 48 0.30 8.06 -10.81
C VAL A 48 -0.80 8.55 -9.86
N LYS A 49 -1.35 7.67 -9.03
CA LYS A 49 -2.37 8.01 -8.02
C LYS A 49 -1.85 8.98 -6.96
N ARG A 50 -0.56 8.94 -6.65
CA ARG A 50 0.12 9.90 -5.78
C ARG A 50 0.60 11.17 -6.52
N GLY A 51 0.32 11.30 -7.81
CA GLY A 51 0.77 12.42 -8.63
C GLY A 51 2.26 12.37 -8.98
N ILE A 52 2.89 11.21 -8.84
CA ILE A 52 4.29 10.97 -9.17
C ILE A 52 4.33 10.32 -10.56
N GLU A 53 5.04 10.93 -11.51
CA GLU A 53 5.27 10.35 -12.83
C GLU A 53 6.56 9.52 -12.84
N PRO A 54 6.47 8.18 -12.79
CA PRO A 54 7.66 7.36 -12.84
C PRO A 54 8.28 7.37 -14.24
N PRO A 55 9.62 7.36 -14.35
CA PRO A 55 10.27 7.26 -15.65
C PRO A 55 9.89 5.94 -16.33
N SER A 56 9.65 5.96 -17.64
CA SER A 56 9.21 4.77 -18.39
C SER A 56 10.19 3.59 -18.31
N ASN A 57 11.47 3.91 -18.05
CA ASN A 57 12.54 2.93 -17.86
C ASN A 57 12.81 2.60 -16.38
N ALA A 58 11.96 3.05 -15.46
CA ALA A 58 12.07 2.74 -14.03
C ALA A 58 11.96 1.23 -13.81
N THR A 59 12.85 0.70 -12.97
CA THR A 59 12.74 -0.67 -12.50
C THR A 59 11.74 -0.76 -11.34
N LYS A 60 11.32 -1.98 -10.99
CA LYS A 60 10.48 -2.20 -9.80
C LYS A 60 11.13 -1.57 -8.55
N ALA A 61 12.45 -1.67 -8.40
CA ALA A 61 13.17 -1.10 -7.27
C ALA A 61 13.14 0.45 -7.27
N ASP A 62 13.27 1.08 -8.45
CA ASP A 62 13.13 2.53 -8.58
C ASP A 62 11.74 2.99 -8.17
N LEU A 63 10.69 2.33 -8.66
CA LEU A 63 9.31 2.67 -8.32
C LEU A 63 9.03 2.52 -6.82
N VAL A 64 9.52 1.44 -6.21
CA VAL A 64 9.39 1.23 -4.77
C VAL A 64 10.07 2.38 -4.02
N LYS A 65 11.31 2.76 -4.35
CA LYS A 65 11.98 3.89 -3.70
C LYS A 65 11.22 5.19 -3.88
N LEU A 66 10.76 5.47 -5.10
CA LEU A 66 9.99 6.65 -5.46
C LEU A 66 8.71 6.77 -4.63
N LEU A 67 8.03 5.64 -4.40
CA LEU A 67 6.80 5.54 -3.61
C LEU A 67 7.02 5.45 -2.11
N SER A 68 8.17 4.92 -1.68
CA SER A 68 8.51 4.80 -0.26
C SER A 68 8.72 6.17 0.37
N GLY A 69 8.94 7.21 -0.44
CA GLY A 69 9.21 8.55 0.06
C GLY A 69 10.43 8.54 0.98
N ASP A 70 11.41 7.68 0.69
CA ASP A 70 12.71 7.62 1.37
C ASP A 70 13.48 8.89 1.00
N SER A 71 12.99 10.02 1.52
CA SER A 71 13.73 11.25 1.72
C SER A 71 14.40 11.02 3.07
N ASP A 72 15.59 10.44 3.03
CA ASP A 72 16.53 10.39 4.14
C ASP A 72 16.67 11.83 4.68
N ASP A 73 16.08 12.10 5.85
CA ASP A 73 16.28 13.32 6.65
C ASP A 73 16.85 12.93 8.02
#